data_AF-A0A070A5V4-F1
#
_entry.id   AF-A0A070A5V4-F1
#
_cell.length_a   1.000
_cell.length_b   1.000
_cell.length_c   1.000
_cell.angle_alpha   90.00
_cell.angle_beta   90.00
_cell.angle_gamma   90.00
#
_symmetry.space_group_name_H-M   'P 1'
#
loop_
_entity.id
_entity.type
_entity.pdbx_description
1 polymer ?
#
loop_
_entity_poly.entity_id
_entity_poly.type
_entity_poly.pdbx_seq_one_letter_code
_entity_poly.pdbx_strand_id
1 'polypeptide(L)'
;MLFKMLRSGGKVLVDHLVYGLGLGILTILRLLPRSSLQLFGKGLGTTIFYVISDFRKTALTNLALAFPEKSFTERYQIALKSVQQVIITFIELATVDKFAKHIDEIITIASSEDAPEGFFPEEVSSQQELNNFFSRLDQQEGAILFCGHQANWELPFLYITKRYPGLAFAKPVKNPRLNRKIISLRESFQGKIVPPQNAINQALRALHKGEVVGIVGDQVLLSSQYSYPLFGSQAFTTTSPALLAYKTRKPVIAVAIYRQPNGNYLVVPSKAFYANTELSIRESTEQLMDKLMRFLEKGIACKPEQWLWLHKRWKRKLRHKFKRCYAFSHILLIVKGASLKTSQTFLTEFAEFYADASLSLAIIGTSDFVSENSLSPYSLHFFASEEELLTIPNSFPAVVDLFGLSRKTRSHFKRTGSRKIFTNNELEASLLHGEPLTQRFRKLLRKTQPYSN
;
A
#
# COMPACT_ATOMS: atom_id res chain seq x y z
N MET A 1 -28.20 -15.37 27.11
CA MET A 1 -28.52 -16.04 25.82
C MET A 1 -29.33 -15.13 24.89
N LEU A 2 -30.43 -14.51 25.37
CA LEU A 2 -31.26 -13.55 24.62
C LEU A 2 -30.49 -12.35 24.03
N PHE A 3 -29.58 -11.72 24.78
CA PHE A 3 -28.74 -10.60 24.28
C PHE A 3 -27.75 -10.99 23.17
N LYS A 4 -27.27 -12.24 23.14
CA LYS A 4 -26.46 -12.77 22.04
C LYS A 4 -27.33 -13.04 20.80
N MET A 5 -28.55 -13.55 21.00
CA MET A 5 -29.54 -13.76 19.93
C MET A 5 -30.04 -12.43 19.31
N LEU A 6 -30.29 -11.41 20.14
CA LEU A 6 -30.69 -10.08 19.67
C LEU A 6 -29.54 -9.38 18.93
N ARG A 7 -28.30 -9.49 19.42
CA ARG A 7 -27.10 -9.04 18.70
C ARG A 7 -26.85 -9.80 17.39
N SER A 8 -27.11 -11.11 17.35
CA SER A 8 -26.98 -11.90 16.11
C SER A 8 -28.09 -11.58 15.12
N GLY A 9 -29.34 -11.39 15.57
CA GLY A 9 -30.47 -11.00 14.72
C GLY A 9 -30.27 -9.62 14.09
N GLY A 10 -29.82 -8.63 14.88
CA GLY A 10 -29.47 -7.30 14.37
C GLY A 10 -28.30 -7.33 13.38
N LYS A 11 -27.26 -8.14 13.67
CA LYS A 11 -26.13 -8.33 12.73
C LYS A 11 -26.58 -8.98 11.43
N VAL A 12 -27.45 -9.98 11.48
CA VAL A 12 -28.01 -10.65 10.30
C VAL A 12 -28.82 -9.65 9.46
N LEU A 13 -29.68 -8.84 10.09
CA LEU A 13 -30.45 -7.79 9.40
C LEU A 13 -29.54 -6.76 8.73
N VAL A 14 -28.51 -6.26 9.43
CA VAL A 14 -27.51 -5.35 8.86
C VAL A 14 -26.79 -6.02 7.69
N ASP A 15 -26.41 -7.29 7.81
CA ASP A 15 -25.77 -8.02 6.72
C ASP A 15 -26.68 -8.19 5.50
N HIS A 16 -27.99 -8.34 5.70
CA HIS A 16 -29.00 -8.37 4.64
C HIS A 16 -29.18 -7.01 3.97
N LEU A 17 -29.27 -5.92 4.75
CA LEU A 17 -29.39 -4.56 4.21
C LEU A 17 -28.15 -4.15 3.42
N VAL A 18 -26.95 -4.39 3.96
CA VAL A 18 -25.68 -4.13 3.26
C VAL A 18 -25.59 -4.95 1.98
N TYR A 19 -26.02 -6.22 2.01
CA TYR A 19 -26.04 -7.06 0.82
C TYR A 19 -27.05 -6.58 -0.22
N GLY A 20 -28.28 -6.23 0.19
CA GLY A 20 -29.32 -5.69 -0.69
C GLY A 20 -28.90 -4.38 -1.36
N LEU A 21 -28.30 -3.46 -0.59
CA LEU A 21 -27.71 -2.23 -1.13
C LEU A 21 -26.61 -2.54 -2.14
N GLY A 22 -25.71 -3.47 -1.81
CA GLY A 22 -24.64 -3.92 -2.71
C GLY A 22 -25.18 -4.49 -4.02
N LEU A 23 -26.25 -5.29 -3.97
CA LEU A 23 -26.93 -5.81 -5.16
C LEU A 23 -27.60 -4.70 -5.97
N GLY A 24 -28.29 -3.75 -5.31
CA GLY A 24 -28.91 -2.61 -5.99
C GLY A 24 -27.88 -1.78 -6.77
N ILE A 25 -26.74 -1.48 -6.15
CA ILE A 25 -25.62 -0.79 -6.81
C ILE A 25 -25.09 -1.61 -7.98
N LEU A 26 -24.88 -2.93 -7.80
CA LEU A 26 -24.43 -3.82 -8.87
C LEU A 26 -25.39 -3.81 -10.06
N THR A 27 -26.70 -3.87 -9.81
CA THR A 27 -27.73 -3.84 -10.86
C THR A 27 -27.70 -2.51 -11.61
N ILE A 28 -27.59 -1.38 -10.93
CA ILE A 28 -27.50 -0.06 -11.57
C ILE A 28 -26.25 0.03 -12.45
N LEU A 29 -25.08 -0.36 -11.93
CA LEU A 29 -23.83 -0.39 -12.71
C LEU A 29 -23.94 -1.34 -13.91
N ARG A 30 -24.71 -2.42 -13.79
CA ARG A 30 -24.97 -3.35 -14.91
C ARG A 30 -25.83 -2.75 -16.02
N LEU A 31 -26.53 -1.64 -15.81
CA LEU A 31 -27.29 -0.98 -16.88
C LEU A 31 -26.45 0.05 -17.67
N LEU A 32 -25.33 0.51 -17.12
CA LEU A 32 -24.52 1.57 -17.74
C LEU A 32 -23.58 1.05 -18.85
N PRO A 33 -23.41 1.79 -19.97
CA PRO A 33 -22.34 1.55 -20.93
C PRO A 33 -20.95 1.65 -20.30
N ARG A 34 -19.95 0.99 -20.90
CA ARG A 34 -18.57 0.94 -20.37
C ARG A 34 -17.94 2.33 -20.21
N SER A 35 -18.13 3.21 -21.18
CA SER A 35 -17.65 4.60 -21.11
C SER A 35 -18.26 5.35 -19.93
N SER A 36 -19.56 5.16 -19.68
CA SER A 36 -20.28 5.74 -18.55
C SER A 36 -19.81 5.19 -17.20
N LEU A 37 -19.43 3.91 -17.11
CA LEU A 37 -18.89 3.31 -15.87
C LEU A 37 -17.59 3.98 -15.41
N GLN A 38 -16.69 4.27 -16.35
CA GLN A 38 -15.44 4.95 -16.02
C GLN A 38 -15.69 6.41 -15.60
N LEU A 39 -16.58 7.12 -16.31
CA LEU A 39 -16.94 8.49 -15.94
C LEU A 39 -17.60 8.54 -14.56
N PHE A 40 -18.53 7.63 -14.28
CA PHE A 40 -19.16 7.47 -12.97
C PHE A 40 -18.11 7.16 -11.89
N GLY A 41 -17.18 6.24 -12.15
CA GLY A 41 -16.09 5.92 -11.24
C GLY A 41 -15.17 7.12 -10.94
N LYS A 42 -14.86 7.95 -11.95
CA LYS A 42 -14.13 9.22 -11.76
C LYS A 42 -14.91 10.19 -10.87
N GLY A 43 -16.20 10.39 -11.11
CA GLY A 43 -17.05 11.27 -10.30
C GLY A 43 -17.16 10.80 -8.85
N LEU A 44 -17.43 9.51 -8.64
CA LEU A 44 -17.52 8.91 -7.31
C LEU A 44 -16.17 8.95 -6.58
N GLY A 45 -15.06 8.61 -7.25
CA GLY A 45 -13.72 8.70 -6.69
C GLY A 45 -13.33 10.12 -6.29
N THR A 46 -13.71 11.12 -7.09
CA THR A 46 -13.52 12.54 -6.75
C THR A 46 -14.28 12.91 -5.48
N THR A 47 -15.55 12.51 -5.40
CA THR A 47 -16.38 12.74 -4.21
C THR A 47 -15.76 12.11 -2.96
N ILE A 48 -15.34 10.84 -3.07
CA ILE A 48 -14.68 10.11 -1.99
C ILE A 48 -13.38 10.79 -1.56
N PHE A 49 -12.58 11.30 -2.49
CA PHE A 49 -11.33 11.98 -2.19
C PHE A 49 -11.54 13.27 -1.37
N TYR A 50 -12.61 14.02 -1.63
CA TYR A 50 -12.94 15.23 -0.88
C TYR A 50 -13.56 14.93 0.49
N VAL A 51 -14.48 13.96 0.56
CA VAL A 51 -15.22 13.60 1.77
C VAL A 51 -14.38 12.76 2.76
N ILE A 52 -13.66 11.75 2.27
CA ILE A 52 -12.89 10.83 3.11
C ILE A 52 -11.43 11.29 3.18
N SER A 53 -11.18 12.26 4.05
CA SER A 53 -9.85 12.86 4.24
C SER A 53 -8.75 11.84 4.56
N ASP A 54 -9.09 10.69 5.13
CA ASP A 54 -8.16 9.61 5.45
C ASP A 54 -7.50 9.00 4.22
N PHE A 55 -8.21 8.86 3.10
CA PHE A 55 -7.64 8.36 1.85
C PHE A 55 -6.69 9.38 1.26
N ARG A 56 -7.13 10.63 1.16
CA ARG A 56 -6.32 11.76 0.70
C ARG A 56 -5.02 11.90 1.50
N LYS A 57 -5.11 11.91 2.84
CA LYS A 57 -3.94 12.06 3.72
C LYS A 57 -2.96 10.89 3.58
N THR A 58 -3.44 9.65 3.51
CA THR A 58 -2.54 8.50 3.30
C THR A 58 -1.83 8.59 1.95
N ALA A 59 -2.57 8.91 0.88
CA ALA A 59 -2.00 9.03 -0.45
C ALA A 59 -0.95 10.15 -0.52
N LEU A 60 -1.24 11.34 0.02
CA LEU A 60 -0.30 12.45 0.05
C LEU A 60 0.97 12.15 0.87
N THR A 61 0.84 11.54 2.05
CA THR A 61 1.99 11.12 2.86
C THR A 61 2.87 10.13 2.11
N ASN A 62 2.26 9.14 1.48
CA ASN A 62 2.98 8.15 0.70
C ASN A 62 3.68 8.77 -0.53
N LEU A 63 2.99 9.66 -1.25
CA LEU A 63 3.56 10.35 -2.40
C LEU A 63 4.68 11.32 -2.00
N ALA A 64 4.63 11.91 -0.80
CA ALA A 64 5.71 12.73 -0.28
C ALA A 64 6.95 11.91 0.09
N LEU A 65 6.77 10.64 0.48
CA LEU A 65 7.88 9.69 0.67
C LEU A 65 8.44 9.21 -0.68
N ALA A 66 7.58 8.91 -1.64
CA ALA A 66 7.98 8.29 -2.91
C ALA A 66 8.49 9.29 -3.96
N PHE A 67 7.89 10.49 -3.98
CA PHE A 67 8.21 11.55 -4.93
C PHE A 67 8.40 12.88 -4.20
N PRO A 68 9.42 12.99 -3.33
CA PRO A 68 9.70 14.23 -2.59
C PRO A 68 9.97 15.40 -3.54
N GLU A 69 10.55 15.15 -4.71
CA GLU A 69 10.89 16.13 -5.75
C GLU A 69 9.67 16.77 -6.43
N LYS A 70 8.51 16.09 -6.42
CA LYS A 70 7.28 16.63 -7.00
C LYS A 70 6.73 17.76 -6.14
N SER A 71 6.13 18.76 -6.78
CA SER A 71 5.39 19.79 -6.06
C SER A 71 4.19 19.20 -5.30
N PHE A 72 3.68 19.93 -4.30
CA PHE A 72 2.44 19.55 -3.62
C PHE A 72 1.28 19.40 -4.61
N THR A 73 1.17 20.28 -5.59
CA THR A 73 0.11 20.26 -6.60
C THR A 73 0.15 18.99 -7.44
N GLU A 74 1.34 18.58 -7.91
CA GLU A 74 1.51 17.33 -8.67
C GLU A 74 1.12 16.11 -7.82
N ARG A 75 1.64 16.00 -6.59
CA ARG A 75 1.27 14.92 -5.67
C ARG A 75 -0.23 14.91 -5.39
N TYR A 76 -0.85 16.07 -5.25
CA TYR A 76 -2.29 16.17 -5.03
C TYR A 76 -3.10 15.64 -6.23
N GLN A 77 -2.68 15.96 -7.45
CA GLN A 77 -3.32 15.44 -8.66
C GLN A 77 -3.13 13.92 -8.81
N ILE A 78 -1.93 13.40 -8.52
CA ILE A 78 -1.67 11.96 -8.50
C ILE A 78 -2.57 11.28 -7.45
N ALA A 79 -2.68 11.84 -6.24
CA ALA A 79 -3.51 11.29 -5.17
C ALA A 79 -5.00 11.26 -5.56
N LEU A 80 -5.51 12.34 -6.16
CA LEU A 80 -6.89 12.41 -6.63
C LEU A 80 -7.17 11.35 -7.69
N LYS A 81 -6.32 11.30 -8.73
CA LYS A 81 -6.44 10.31 -9.81
C LYS A 81 -6.31 8.88 -9.28
N SER A 82 -5.43 8.61 -8.32
CA SER A 82 -5.30 7.31 -7.66
C SER A 82 -6.60 6.85 -7.00
N VAL A 83 -7.27 7.72 -6.24
CA VAL A 83 -8.57 7.38 -5.65
C VAL A 83 -9.61 7.10 -6.75
N GLN A 84 -9.64 7.89 -7.83
CA GLN A 84 -10.51 7.61 -8.97
C GLN A 84 -10.23 6.23 -9.58
N GLN A 85 -8.96 5.90 -9.87
CA GLN A 85 -8.57 4.64 -10.50
C GLN A 85 -8.96 3.43 -9.64
N VAL A 86 -8.79 3.52 -8.31
CA VAL A 86 -9.18 2.45 -7.38
C VAL A 86 -10.69 2.22 -7.42
N ILE A 87 -11.49 3.29 -7.43
CA ILE A 87 -12.95 3.19 -7.52
C ILE A 87 -13.38 2.62 -8.87
N ILE A 88 -12.73 3.04 -9.96
CA ILE A 88 -12.94 2.48 -11.29
C ILE A 88 -12.63 0.98 -11.30
N THR A 89 -11.52 0.53 -10.72
CA THR A 89 -11.17 -0.90 -10.61
C THR A 89 -12.23 -1.70 -9.85
N PHE A 90 -12.79 -1.16 -8.76
CA PHE A 90 -13.88 -1.85 -8.05
C PHE A 90 -15.18 -1.92 -8.87
N ILE A 91 -15.51 -0.86 -9.62
CA ILE A 91 -16.66 -0.85 -10.53
C ILE A 91 -16.45 -1.86 -11.68
N GLU A 92 -15.25 -1.93 -12.23
CA GLU A 92 -14.88 -2.90 -13.26
C GLU A 92 -15.00 -4.33 -12.73
N LEU A 93 -14.45 -4.64 -11.55
CA LEU A 93 -14.65 -5.96 -10.93
C LEU A 93 -16.13 -6.27 -10.69
N ALA A 94 -16.90 -5.30 -10.20
CA ALA A 94 -18.35 -5.42 -10.00
C ALA A 94 -19.13 -5.72 -11.30
N THR A 95 -18.57 -5.34 -12.44
CA THR A 95 -19.17 -5.49 -13.77
C THR A 95 -18.40 -6.44 -14.68
N VAL A 96 -17.52 -7.28 -14.11
CA VAL A 96 -16.66 -8.21 -14.85
C VAL A 96 -17.42 -9.12 -15.81
N ASP A 97 -18.63 -9.55 -15.42
CA ASP A 97 -19.51 -10.36 -16.27
C ASP A 97 -19.77 -9.73 -17.66
N LYS A 98 -19.72 -8.40 -17.77
CA LYS A 98 -19.94 -7.67 -19.03
C LYS A 98 -18.77 -7.79 -20.00
N PHE A 99 -17.54 -7.91 -19.50
CA PHE A 99 -16.35 -7.84 -20.35
C PHE A 99 -15.47 -9.08 -20.28
N ALA A 100 -15.73 -10.01 -19.35
CA ALA A 100 -15.01 -11.28 -19.29
C ALA A 100 -15.03 -12.01 -20.65
N LYS A 101 -16.16 -11.99 -21.36
CA LYS A 101 -16.28 -12.61 -22.70
C LYS A 101 -15.39 -11.95 -23.77
N HIS A 102 -15.07 -10.68 -23.61
CA HIS A 102 -14.27 -9.87 -24.54
C HIS A 102 -12.90 -9.52 -23.94
N ILE A 103 -12.42 -10.32 -22.97
CA ILE A 103 -11.19 -9.98 -22.24
C ILE A 103 -9.96 -9.92 -23.15
N ASP A 104 -9.94 -10.71 -24.23
CA ASP A 104 -8.87 -10.70 -25.23
C ASP A 104 -8.87 -9.42 -26.09
N GLU A 105 -10.03 -8.82 -26.32
CA GLU A 105 -10.17 -7.59 -27.11
C GLU A 105 -9.73 -6.34 -26.33
N ILE A 106 -9.76 -6.42 -25.00
CA ILE A 106 -9.50 -5.27 -24.13
C ILE A 106 -8.11 -5.31 -23.48
N ILE A 107 -7.40 -6.44 -23.55
CA ILE A 107 -6.06 -6.60 -23.02
C ILE A 107 -5.08 -6.76 -24.18
N THR A 108 -4.12 -5.84 -24.25
CA THR A 108 -2.94 -5.98 -25.09
C THR A 108 -1.78 -6.40 -24.20
N ILE A 109 -1.13 -7.51 -24.52
CA ILE A 109 0.11 -7.93 -23.87
C ILE A 109 1.26 -7.36 -24.69
N ALA A 110 2.03 -6.45 -24.09
CA ALA A 110 3.22 -5.89 -24.69
C ALA A 110 4.35 -6.91 -24.71
N SER A 111 5.21 -6.82 -25.71
CA SER A 111 6.50 -7.47 -25.72
C SER A 111 7.65 -6.44 -25.72
N SER A 112 8.89 -6.91 -25.63
CA SER A 112 10.08 -6.03 -25.70
C SER A 112 10.15 -5.21 -27.00
N GLU A 113 9.62 -5.76 -28.08
CA GLU A 113 9.55 -5.19 -29.42
C GLU A 113 8.61 -3.98 -29.49
N ASP A 114 7.59 -3.92 -28.63
CA ASP A 114 6.69 -2.78 -28.50
C ASP A 114 7.31 -1.60 -27.74
N ALA A 115 8.49 -1.80 -27.13
CA ALA A 115 9.20 -0.81 -26.30
C ALA A 115 8.28 -0.07 -25.31
N PRO A 116 7.60 -0.79 -24.40
CA PRO A 116 6.60 -0.18 -23.53
C PRO A 116 7.22 0.89 -22.61
N GLU A 117 6.53 2.03 -22.52
CA GLU A 117 6.96 3.19 -21.72
C GLU A 117 7.40 2.79 -20.30
N GLY A 118 8.57 3.28 -19.89
CA GLY A 118 9.11 3.08 -18.53
C GLY A 118 9.89 1.79 -18.31
N PHE A 119 10.06 0.94 -19.33
CA PHE A 119 10.83 -0.30 -19.25
C PHE A 119 11.92 -0.37 -20.33
N PHE A 120 13.04 -1.01 -20.00
CA PHE A 120 14.05 -1.36 -21.00
C PHE A 120 13.71 -2.70 -21.68
N PRO A 121 14.09 -2.91 -22.96
CA PRO A 121 13.81 -4.15 -23.68
C PRO A 121 14.30 -5.41 -22.95
N GLU A 122 15.40 -5.33 -22.20
CA GLU A 122 15.98 -6.46 -21.48
C GLU A 122 15.15 -6.87 -20.25
N GLU A 123 14.21 -6.03 -19.82
CA GLU A 123 13.36 -6.27 -18.65
C GLU A 123 12.02 -6.89 -19.01
N VAL A 124 11.58 -6.72 -20.25
CA VAL A 124 10.28 -7.16 -20.78
C VAL A 124 10.46 -8.44 -21.57
N SER A 125 9.48 -9.35 -21.52
CA SER A 125 9.51 -10.55 -22.35
C SER A 125 9.40 -10.18 -23.84
N SER A 126 10.25 -10.75 -24.67
CA SER A 126 10.10 -10.73 -26.13
C SER A 126 8.90 -11.59 -26.58
N GLN A 127 8.46 -11.41 -27.83
CA GLN A 127 7.36 -12.22 -28.36
C GLN A 127 7.70 -13.73 -28.33
N GLN A 128 8.96 -14.07 -28.57
CA GLN A 128 9.43 -15.46 -28.50
C GLN A 128 9.40 -16.01 -27.07
N GLU A 129 9.81 -15.21 -26.07
CA GLU A 129 9.75 -15.60 -24.66
C GLU A 129 8.31 -15.78 -24.18
N LEU A 130 7.37 -14.94 -24.65
CA LEU A 130 5.94 -15.08 -24.39
C LEU A 130 5.37 -16.36 -24.99
N ASN A 131 5.69 -16.66 -26.26
CA ASN A 131 5.25 -17.90 -26.91
C ASN A 131 5.77 -19.14 -26.15
N ASN A 132 7.03 -19.12 -25.71
CA ASN A 132 7.62 -20.17 -24.89
C ASN A 132 6.91 -20.29 -23.53
N PHE A 133 6.62 -19.17 -22.86
CA PHE A 133 5.90 -19.15 -21.60
C PHE A 133 4.52 -19.83 -21.72
N PHE A 134 3.72 -19.47 -22.73
CA PHE A 134 2.42 -20.10 -22.96
C PHE A 134 2.54 -21.58 -23.34
N SER A 135 3.54 -21.96 -24.15
CA SER A 135 3.82 -23.38 -24.48
C SER A 135 4.12 -24.21 -23.23
N ARG A 136 4.89 -23.69 -22.27
CA ARG A 136 5.16 -24.37 -21.00
C ARG A 136 3.91 -24.50 -20.12
N LEU A 137 3.01 -23.52 -20.16
CA LEU A 137 1.71 -23.64 -19.48
C LEU A 137 0.82 -24.70 -20.14
N ASP A 138 0.86 -24.82 -21.48
CA ASP A 138 0.17 -25.90 -22.21
C ASP A 138 0.69 -27.29 -21.81
N GLN A 139 1.97 -27.38 -21.43
CA GLN A 139 2.62 -28.58 -20.88
C GLN A 139 2.41 -28.77 -19.36
N GLN A 140 1.51 -28.00 -18.74
CA GLN A 140 1.21 -28.05 -17.30
C GLN A 140 2.46 -27.85 -16.44
N GLU A 141 3.37 -26.96 -16.86
CA GLU A 141 4.53 -26.65 -16.03
C GLU A 141 4.18 -25.65 -14.91
N GLY A 142 3.12 -24.87 -15.02
CA GLY A 142 2.76 -23.86 -14.02
C GLY A 142 3.76 -22.70 -13.89
N ALA A 143 3.29 -21.60 -13.30
CA ALA A 143 4.09 -20.38 -13.14
C ALA A 143 3.56 -19.52 -11.99
N ILE A 144 4.37 -18.57 -11.54
CA ILE A 144 3.97 -17.57 -10.55
C ILE A 144 3.80 -16.23 -11.26
N LEU A 145 2.64 -15.60 -11.12
CA LEU A 145 2.42 -14.22 -11.54
C LEU A 145 2.52 -13.28 -10.33
N PHE A 146 3.36 -12.26 -10.44
CA PHE A 146 3.54 -11.25 -9.40
C PHE A 146 3.15 -9.87 -9.91
N CYS A 147 2.32 -9.13 -9.17
CA CYS A 147 2.00 -7.74 -9.51
C CYS A 147 1.76 -6.89 -8.26
N GLY A 148 1.55 -5.60 -8.49
CA GLY A 148 1.04 -4.66 -7.48
C GLY A 148 -0.45 -4.38 -7.67
N HIS A 149 -1.05 -3.66 -6.73
CA HIS A 149 -2.38 -3.08 -6.86
C HIS A 149 -2.33 -1.86 -7.80
N GLN A 150 -1.95 -2.11 -9.05
CA GLN A 150 -1.83 -1.15 -10.15
C GLN A 150 -3.00 -1.33 -11.11
N ALA A 151 -3.59 -0.23 -11.57
CA ALA A 151 -4.73 -0.20 -12.47
C ALA A 151 -5.80 -1.24 -12.07
N ASN A 152 -6.21 -2.11 -12.99
CA ASN A 152 -7.06 -3.26 -12.67
C ASN A 152 -6.22 -4.54 -12.55
N TRP A 153 -5.61 -4.73 -11.38
CA TRP A 153 -4.75 -5.88 -11.08
C TRP A 153 -5.46 -7.25 -11.11
N GLU A 154 -6.80 -7.29 -11.18
CA GLU A 154 -7.56 -8.54 -11.30
C GLU A 154 -7.48 -9.12 -12.72
N LEU A 155 -7.29 -8.27 -13.73
CA LEU A 155 -7.36 -8.66 -15.14
C LEU A 155 -6.27 -9.63 -15.59
N PRO A 156 -4.99 -9.49 -15.21
CA PRO A 156 -3.97 -10.46 -15.61
C PRO A 156 -4.29 -11.89 -15.15
N PHE A 157 -4.84 -12.01 -13.93
CA PHE A 157 -5.23 -13.32 -13.38
C PHE A 157 -6.50 -13.86 -14.06
N LEU A 158 -7.52 -13.01 -14.30
CA LEU A 158 -8.71 -13.41 -15.06
C LEU A 158 -8.37 -13.83 -16.49
N TYR A 159 -7.48 -13.09 -17.16
CA TYR A 159 -7.03 -13.37 -18.52
C TYR A 159 -6.34 -14.73 -18.60
N ILE A 160 -5.32 -14.97 -17.77
CA ILE A 160 -4.57 -16.24 -17.84
C ILE A 160 -5.45 -17.43 -17.44
N THR A 161 -6.37 -17.22 -16.50
CA THR A 161 -7.24 -18.31 -16.01
C THR A 161 -8.41 -18.65 -16.92
N LYS A 162 -8.58 -17.91 -18.03
CA LYS A 162 -9.46 -18.34 -19.12
C LYS A 162 -9.03 -19.70 -19.68
N ARG A 163 -7.73 -19.90 -19.85
CA ARG A 163 -7.16 -21.11 -20.47
C ARG A 163 -6.50 -22.06 -19.45
N TYR A 164 -5.91 -21.53 -18.38
CA TYR A 164 -5.13 -22.33 -17.44
C TYR A 164 -5.75 -22.32 -16.03
N PRO A 165 -5.82 -23.45 -15.33
CA PRO A 165 -6.21 -23.45 -13.91
C PRO A 165 -5.25 -22.57 -13.09
N GLY A 166 -5.78 -21.90 -12.08
CA GLY A 166 -4.93 -21.06 -11.25
C GLY A 166 -5.49 -20.75 -9.86
N LEU A 167 -4.61 -20.27 -9.00
CA LEU A 167 -4.89 -19.98 -7.60
C LEU A 167 -4.40 -18.57 -7.25
N ALA A 168 -5.25 -17.77 -6.62
CA ALA A 168 -4.87 -16.50 -6.04
C ALA A 168 -5.41 -16.35 -4.61
N PHE A 169 -4.85 -15.41 -3.86
CA PHE A 169 -5.13 -15.25 -2.44
C PHE A 169 -5.86 -13.95 -2.15
N ALA A 170 -6.95 -14.01 -1.38
CA ALA A 170 -7.65 -12.82 -0.93
C ALA A 170 -8.17 -12.97 0.50
N LYS A 171 -8.06 -11.89 1.28
CA LYS A 171 -8.68 -11.83 2.60
C LYS A 171 -10.21 -11.70 2.44
N PRO A 172 -11.01 -12.55 3.11
CA PRO A 172 -12.47 -12.43 3.04
C PRO A 172 -12.97 -11.06 3.52
N VAL A 173 -13.95 -10.49 2.81
CA VAL A 173 -14.67 -9.31 3.30
C VAL A 173 -15.65 -9.72 4.41
N LYS A 174 -15.93 -8.78 5.33
CA LYS A 174 -16.66 -9.06 6.58
C LYS A 174 -18.06 -9.64 6.37
N ASN A 175 -18.79 -9.14 5.37
CA ASN A 175 -20.13 -9.62 5.05
C ASN A 175 -20.04 -10.90 4.22
N PRO A 176 -20.51 -12.05 4.71
CA PRO A 176 -20.32 -13.33 4.02
C PRO A 176 -21.06 -13.45 2.69
N ARG A 177 -22.20 -12.76 2.52
CA ARG A 177 -22.98 -12.79 1.26
C ARG A 177 -22.29 -11.97 0.17
N LEU A 178 -21.85 -10.77 0.53
CA LEU A 178 -21.05 -9.93 -0.35
C LEU A 178 -19.72 -10.62 -0.69
N ASN A 179 -19.08 -11.27 0.28
CA ASN A 179 -17.85 -12.04 0.05
C ASN A 179 -18.05 -13.13 -1.00
N ARG A 180 -19.11 -13.95 -0.88
CA ARG A 180 -19.44 -14.98 -1.86
C ARG A 180 -19.66 -14.38 -3.26
N LYS A 181 -20.36 -13.25 -3.36
CA LYS A 181 -20.57 -12.58 -4.65
C LYS A 181 -19.26 -12.06 -5.25
N ILE A 182 -18.38 -11.43 -4.46
CA ILE A 182 -17.07 -10.97 -4.94
C ILE A 182 -16.22 -12.15 -5.42
N ILE A 183 -16.17 -13.25 -4.65
CA ILE A 183 -15.44 -14.45 -5.05
C ILE A 183 -16.00 -15.00 -6.36
N SER A 184 -17.33 -15.09 -6.53
CA SER A 184 -17.91 -15.59 -7.79
C SER A 184 -17.54 -14.76 -9.01
N LEU A 185 -17.29 -13.45 -8.86
CA LEU A 185 -16.85 -12.58 -9.94
C LEU A 185 -15.36 -12.78 -10.28
N ARG A 186 -14.55 -13.15 -9.29
CA ARG A 186 -13.12 -13.46 -9.48
C ARG A 186 -12.88 -14.88 -9.99
N GLU A 187 -13.82 -15.78 -9.76
CA GLU A 187 -13.82 -17.17 -10.24
C GLU A 187 -14.68 -17.34 -11.50
N SER A 188 -14.81 -16.30 -12.33
CA SER A 188 -15.57 -16.36 -13.59
C SER A 188 -14.94 -17.30 -14.64
N PHE A 189 -13.69 -17.70 -14.46
CA PHE A 189 -12.96 -18.65 -15.29
C PHE A 189 -12.42 -19.82 -14.45
N GLN A 190 -11.26 -20.40 -14.81
CA GLN A 190 -10.67 -21.55 -14.11
C GLN A 190 -9.90 -21.16 -12.84
N GLY A 191 -9.87 -19.87 -12.49
CA GLY A 191 -9.18 -19.34 -11.32
C GLY A 191 -9.96 -19.60 -10.03
N LYS A 192 -9.22 -19.88 -8.95
CA LYS A 192 -9.75 -20.03 -7.58
C LYS A 192 -9.16 -18.99 -6.64
N ILE A 193 -10.03 -18.41 -5.81
CA ILE A 193 -9.64 -17.43 -4.79
C ILE A 193 -9.74 -18.08 -3.41
N VAL A 194 -8.58 -18.30 -2.79
CA VAL A 194 -8.51 -18.91 -1.47
C VAL A 194 -8.11 -17.91 -0.39
N PRO A 195 -8.61 -18.11 0.84
CA PRO A 195 -8.14 -17.34 1.99
C PRO A 195 -6.64 -17.56 2.25
N PRO A 196 -5.91 -16.58 2.82
CA PRO A 196 -4.46 -16.66 3.01
C PRO A 196 -4.01 -17.66 4.10
N GLN A 197 -4.94 -18.36 4.78
CA GLN A 197 -4.61 -19.43 5.72
C GLN A 197 -3.91 -20.57 4.99
N ASN A 198 -2.73 -20.99 5.48
CA ASN A 198 -1.90 -22.02 4.82
C ASN A 198 -1.62 -21.72 3.34
N ALA A 199 -1.59 -20.43 2.96
CA ALA A 199 -1.45 -19.99 1.56
C ALA A 199 -0.25 -20.62 0.85
N ILE A 200 0.90 -20.69 1.52
CA ILE A 200 2.12 -21.29 0.96
C ILE A 200 1.90 -22.76 0.60
N ASN A 201 1.32 -23.56 1.49
CA ASN A 201 1.08 -24.99 1.22
C ASN A 201 0.08 -25.19 0.07
N GLN A 202 -0.95 -24.34 -0.01
CA GLN A 202 -1.91 -24.38 -1.12
C GLN A 202 -1.25 -24.00 -2.45
N ALA A 203 -0.44 -22.93 -2.46
CA ALA A 203 0.33 -22.52 -3.63
C ALA A 203 1.34 -23.58 -4.09
N LEU A 204 2.06 -24.22 -3.16
CA LEU A 204 2.98 -25.32 -3.50
C LEU A 204 2.25 -26.46 -4.20
N ARG A 205 1.09 -26.88 -3.67
CA ARG A 205 0.27 -27.93 -4.30
C ARG A 205 -0.22 -27.52 -5.69
N ALA A 206 -0.68 -26.29 -5.85
CA ALA A 206 -1.13 -25.76 -7.14
C ALA A 206 0.02 -25.76 -8.18
N LEU A 207 1.19 -25.23 -7.81
CA LEU A 207 2.36 -25.19 -8.69
C LEU A 207 2.89 -26.59 -9.06
N HIS A 208 2.83 -27.56 -8.14
CA HIS A 208 3.19 -28.95 -8.44
C HIS A 208 2.20 -29.64 -9.39
N LYS A 209 0.94 -29.19 -9.43
CA LYS A 209 -0.07 -29.64 -10.40
C LYS A 209 0.02 -28.92 -11.75
N GLY A 210 0.96 -27.99 -11.92
CA GLY A 210 1.06 -27.21 -13.16
C GLY A 210 0.14 -26.00 -13.24
N GLU A 211 -0.48 -25.60 -12.12
CA GLU A 211 -1.39 -24.45 -12.09
C GLU A 211 -0.62 -23.13 -11.99
N VAL A 212 -1.26 -22.03 -12.40
CA VAL A 212 -0.73 -20.67 -12.22
C VAL A 212 -1.04 -20.15 -10.82
N VAL A 213 -0.07 -19.54 -10.14
CA VAL A 213 -0.30 -18.87 -8.85
C VAL A 213 -0.16 -17.36 -8.98
N GLY A 214 -1.24 -16.62 -8.74
CA GLY A 214 -1.27 -15.15 -8.73
C GLY A 214 -1.02 -14.56 -7.34
N ILE A 215 -0.06 -13.63 -7.24
CA ILE A 215 0.31 -12.96 -5.99
C ILE A 215 0.39 -11.45 -6.20
N VAL A 216 -0.45 -10.71 -5.46
CA VAL A 216 -0.35 -9.25 -5.37
C VAL A 216 0.48 -8.90 -4.13
N GLY A 217 1.73 -8.46 -4.32
CA GLY A 217 2.76 -8.48 -3.29
C GLY A 217 3.39 -7.11 -2.95
N ASP A 218 2.60 -6.04 -3.04
CA ASP A 218 3.02 -4.65 -2.78
C ASP A 218 2.44 -4.05 -1.49
N GLN A 219 1.66 -4.81 -0.71
CA GLN A 219 1.15 -4.36 0.59
C GLN A 219 2.12 -4.68 1.74
N VAL A 220 2.00 -3.91 2.83
CA VAL A 220 2.92 -4.01 3.96
C VAL A 220 2.72 -5.32 4.73
N LEU A 221 3.82 -6.03 4.97
CA LEU A 221 3.85 -7.19 5.86
C LEU A 221 4.87 -6.97 6.98
N LEU A 222 4.43 -6.42 8.11
CA LEU A 222 5.30 -6.07 9.25
C LEU A 222 5.96 -7.27 9.94
N SER A 223 5.49 -8.50 9.68
CA SER A 223 6.11 -9.73 10.17
C SER A 223 7.24 -10.23 9.26
N SER A 224 7.38 -9.65 8.06
CA SER A 224 8.48 -9.98 7.16
C SER A 224 9.79 -9.44 7.71
N GLN A 225 10.86 -10.21 7.57
CA GLN A 225 12.23 -9.76 7.81
C GLN A 225 12.83 -9.07 6.58
N TYR A 226 12.20 -9.23 5.41
CA TYR A 226 12.61 -8.59 4.17
C TYR A 226 11.94 -7.23 3.98
N SER A 227 12.72 -6.25 3.53
CA SER A 227 12.26 -4.95 3.07
C SER A 227 13.01 -4.54 1.81
N TYR A 228 12.31 -3.80 0.95
CA TYR A 228 12.87 -3.20 -0.25
C TYR A 228 12.86 -1.66 -0.10
N PRO A 229 13.90 -0.92 -0.52
CA PRO A 229 13.92 0.55 -0.49
C PRO A 229 13.02 1.15 -1.58
N LEU A 230 11.72 0.86 -1.53
CA LEU A 230 10.73 1.34 -2.49
C LEU A 230 10.69 2.87 -2.50
N PHE A 231 11.10 3.47 -3.61
CA PHE A 231 11.33 4.89 -3.82
C PHE A 231 12.25 5.49 -2.73
N GLY A 232 13.32 4.77 -2.39
CA GLY A 232 14.29 5.14 -1.37
C GLY A 232 13.83 4.90 0.08
N SER A 233 12.54 4.60 0.31
CA SER A 233 12.00 4.37 1.65
C SER A 233 11.75 2.88 1.93
N GLN A 234 12.26 2.37 3.06
CA GLN A 234 12.16 0.95 3.43
C GLN A 234 10.72 0.46 3.55
N ALA A 235 10.36 -0.54 2.76
CA ALA A 235 8.99 -0.99 2.57
C ALA A 235 8.88 -2.53 2.74
N PHE A 236 8.55 -2.97 3.96
CA PHE A 236 8.39 -4.40 4.29
C PHE A 236 7.32 -5.06 3.43
N THR A 237 7.61 -6.23 2.85
CA THR A 237 6.68 -6.96 1.98
C THR A 237 6.82 -8.48 2.14
N THR A 238 5.87 -9.22 1.59
CA THR A 238 5.92 -10.69 1.53
C THR A 238 7.07 -11.16 0.65
N THR A 239 7.73 -12.24 1.06
CA THR A 239 8.72 -12.97 0.26
C THR A 239 8.11 -14.18 -0.45
N SER A 240 6.79 -14.36 -0.35
CA SER A 240 6.10 -15.55 -0.86
C SER A 240 6.33 -15.86 -2.35
N PRO A 241 6.38 -14.89 -3.29
CA PRO A 241 6.64 -15.22 -4.70
C PRO A 241 8.00 -15.90 -4.88
N ALA A 242 9.05 -15.32 -4.30
CA ALA A 242 10.40 -15.84 -4.42
C ALA A 242 10.60 -17.15 -3.64
N LEU A 243 10.00 -17.28 -2.46
CA LEU A 243 10.04 -18.51 -1.67
C LEU A 243 9.37 -19.68 -2.43
N LEU A 244 8.23 -19.43 -3.08
CA LEU A 244 7.55 -20.43 -3.90
C LEU A 244 8.39 -20.80 -5.12
N ALA A 245 8.99 -19.82 -5.80
CA ALA A 245 9.89 -20.05 -6.93
C ALA A 245 11.09 -20.93 -6.52
N TYR A 246 11.72 -20.66 -5.38
CA TYR A 246 12.83 -21.46 -4.85
C TYR A 246 12.41 -22.92 -4.60
N LYS A 247 11.26 -23.13 -3.93
CA LYS A 247 10.79 -24.47 -3.55
C LYS A 247 10.27 -25.29 -4.74
N THR A 248 9.77 -24.64 -5.78
CA THR A 248 9.10 -25.33 -6.90
C THR A 248 9.88 -25.28 -8.21
N ARG A 249 10.97 -24.49 -8.25
CA ARG A 249 11.75 -24.17 -9.45
C ARG A 249 10.91 -23.57 -10.59
N LYS A 250 9.73 -23.03 -10.28
CA LYS A 250 8.85 -22.38 -11.26
C LYS A 250 9.26 -20.93 -11.49
N PRO A 251 9.11 -20.42 -12.72
CA PRO A 251 9.41 -19.02 -13.02
C PRO A 251 8.41 -18.08 -12.33
N VAL A 252 8.89 -16.88 -12.01
CA VAL A 252 8.06 -15.72 -11.65
C VAL A 252 8.03 -14.75 -12.82
N ILE A 253 6.83 -14.42 -13.30
CA ILE A 253 6.61 -13.31 -14.23
C ILE A 253 6.07 -12.13 -13.41
N ALA A 254 6.84 -11.05 -13.33
CA ALA A 254 6.35 -9.79 -12.78
C ALA A 254 5.50 -9.09 -13.85
N VAL A 255 4.38 -8.49 -13.45
CA VAL A 255 3.41 -7.90 -14.37
C VAL A 255 3.09 -6.48 -13.94
N ALA A 256 3.32 -5.54 -14.85
CA ALA A 256 2.75 -4.20 -14.77
C ALA A 256 1.49 -4.15 -15.65
N ILE A 257 0.49 -3.39 -15.21
CA ILE A 257 -0.75 -3.21 -15.95
C ILE A 257 -1.18 -1.76 -15.92
N TYR A 258 -1.61 -1.24 -17.08
CA TYR A 258 -2.01 0.14 -17.25
C TYR A 258 -3.36 0.23 -17.94
N ARG A 259 -4.28 0.99 -17.36
CA ARG A 259 -5.50 1.41 -18.03
C ARG A 259 -5.17 2.50 -19.05
N GLN A 260 -5.55 2.27 -20.29
CA GLN A 260 -5.36 3.16 -21.43
C GLN A 260 -6.52 4.16 -21.56
N PRO A 261 -6.33 5.30 -22.26
CA PRO A 261 -7.38 6.32 -22.42
C PRO A 261 -8.68 5.83 -23.07
N ASN A 262 -8.59 4.85 -23.97
CA ASN A 262 -9.73 4.18 -24.61
C ASN A 262 -10.46 3.19 -23.68
N GLY A 263 -9.95 3.00 -22.45
CA GLY A 263 -10.49 2.09 -21.46
C GLY A 263 -9.98 0.65 -21.54
N ASN A 264 -9.15 0.32 -22.52
CA ASN A 264 -8.44 -0.96 -22.62
C ASN A 264 -7.23 -1.00 -21.68
N TYR A 265 -6.50 -2.11 -21.67
CA TYR A 265 -5.38 -2.33 -20.78
C TYR A 265 -4.16 -2.78 -21.55
N LEU A 266 -3.03 -2.19 -21.17
CA LEU A 266 -1.71 -2.67 -21.55
C LEU A 266 -1.15 -3.50 -20.39
N VAL A 267 -0.80 -4.74 -20.66
CA VAL A 267 -0.10 -5.64 -19.74
C VAL A 267 1.35 -5.72 -20.19
N VAL A 268 2.28 -5.38 -19.29
CA VAL A 268 3.72 -5.44 -19.56
C VAL A 268 4.32 -6.55 -18.68
N PRO A 269 4.59 -7.74 -19.24
CA PRO A 269 5.21 -8.85 -18.53
C PRO A 269 6.73 -8.71 -18.51
N SER A 270 7.34 -8.95 -17.36
CA SER A 270 8.79 -9.05 -17.25
C SER A 270 9.30 -10.28 -17.98
N LYS A 271 10.61 -10.36 -18.21
CA LYS A 271 11.26 -11.65 -18.44
C LYS A 271 11.03 -12.61 -17.26
N ALA A 272 11.15 -13.90 -17.53
CA ALA A 272 11.01 -14.92 -16.50
C ALA A 272 12.16 -14.82 -15.47
N PHE A 273 11.81 -14.61 -14.21
CA PHE A 273 12.77 -14.65 -13.11
C PHE A 273 12.76 -16.01 -12.43
N TYR A 274 13.94 -16.53 -12.11
CA TYR A 274 14.12 -17.78 -11.39
C TYR A 274 14.86 -17.54 -10.08
N ALA A 275 14.53 -18.34 -9.07
CA ALA A 275 15.31 -18.38 -7.84
C ALA A 275 16.64 -19.07 -8.11
N ASN A 276 17.74 -18.54 -7.56
CA ASN A 276 19.03 -19.22 -7.61
C ASN A 276 19.06 -20.32 -6.54
N THR A 277 18.98 -21.59 -6.94
CA THR A 277 18.95 -22.72 -6.00
C THR A 277 20.33 -23.12 -5.46
N GLU A 278 21.41 -22.50 -5.94
CA GLU A 278 22.77 -22.69 -5.42
C GLU A 278 23.01 -21.89 -4.13
N LEU A 279 22.22 -20.85 -3.90
CA LEU A 279 22.27 -20.03 -2.69
C LEU A 279 21.39 -20.59 -1.58
N SER A 280 21.62 -20.11 -0.35
CA SER A 280 20.69 -20.37 0.75
C SER A 280 19.29 -19.85 0.39
N ILE A 281 18.26 -20.50 0.93
CA ILE A 281 16.86 -20.12 0.69
C ILE A 281 16.61 -18.64 0.99
N ARG A 282 17.27 -18.09 2.02
CA ARG A 282 17.12 -16.69 2.41
C ARG A 282 17.72 -15.76 1.35
N GLU A 283 18.99 -15.94 1.02
CA GLU A 283 19.70 -15.08 0.06
C GLU A 283 19.05 -15.13 -1.32
N SER A 284 18.69 -16.32 -1.79
CA SER A 284 18.00 -16.51 -3.07
C SER A 284 16.64 -15.80 -3.09
N THR A 285 15.89 -15.89 -1.99
CA THR A 285 14.59 -15.24 -1.85
C THR A 285 14.72 -13.71 -1.84
N GLU A 286 15.69 -13.17 -1.10
CA GLU A 286 15.95 -11.73 -1.03
C GLU A 286 16.38 -11.18 -2.41
N GLN A 287 17.34 -11.83 -3.09
CA GLN A 287 17.79 -11.43 -4.43
C GLN A 287 16.68 -11.45 -5.48
N LEU A 288 15.85 -12.50 -5.48
CA LEU A 288 14.74 -12.59 -6.42
C LEU A 288 13.66 -11.54 -6.10
N MET A 289 13.34 -11.30 -4.82
CA MET A 289 12.43 -10.24 -4.45
C MET A 289 12.93 -8.85 -4.86
N ASP A 290 14.24 -8.58 -4.80
CA ASP A 290 14.80 -7.30 -5.26
C ASP A 290 14.61 -7.08 -6.76
N LYS A 291 14.62 -8.13 -7.58
CA LYS A 291 14.30 -8.04 -9.01
C LYS A 291 12.81 -7.74 -9.21
N LEU A 292 11.94 -8.47 -8.51
CA LEU A 292 10.48 -8.32 -8.60
C LEU A 292 10.03 -6.93 -8.14
N MET A 293 10.56 -6.46 -7.01
CA MET A 293 10.22 -5.15 -6.45
C MET A 293 10.72 -4.00 -7.29
N ARG A 294 11.89 -4.15 -7.96
CA ARG A 294 12.42 -3.15 -8.90
C ARG A 294 11.55 -3.03 -10.14
N PHE A 295 11.09 -4.15 -10.69
CA PHE A 295 10.15 -4.14 -11.82
C PHE A 295 8.83 -3.47 -11.43
N LEU A 296 8.31 -3.79 -10.23
CA LEU A 296 7.13 -3.15 -9.67
C LEU A 296 7.32 -1.63 -9.47
N GLU A 297 8.45 -1.21 -8.90
CA GLU A 297 8.79 0.19 -8.68
C GLU A 297 8.81 0.99 -10.00
N LYS A 298 9.45 0.46 -11.04
CA LYS A 298 9.41 1.05 -12.39
C LYS A 298 7.99 1.19 -12.93
N GLY A 299 7.18 0.14 -12.76
CA GLY A 299 5.79 0.18 -13.20
C GLY A 299 4.96 1.25 -12.48
N ILE A 300 5.16 1.39 -11.17
CA ILE A 300 4.52 2.44 -10.38
C ILE A 300 5.04 3.83 -10.80
N ALA A 301 6.34 3.98 -11.04
CA ALA A 301 6.95 5.25 -11.46
C ALA A 301 6.42 5.73 -12.83
N CYS A 302 6.15 4.80 -13.75
CA CYS A 302 5.63 5.09 -15.08
C CYS A 302 4.22 5.71 -15.03
N LYS A 303 3.28 5.08 -14.30
CA LYS A 303 1.90 5.58 -14.14
C LYS A 303 1.51 5.66 -12.65
N PRO A 304 2.08 6.62 -11.90
CA PRO A 304 1.90 6.67 -10.44
C PRO A 304 0.45 6.88 -10.06
N GLU A 305 -0.34 7.57 -10.88
CA GLU A 305 -1.76 7.80 -10.63
C GLU A 305 -2.63 6.55 -10.69
N GLN A 306 -2.11 5.42 -11.16
CA GLN A 306 -2.86 4.16 -11.23
C GLN A 306 -2.51 3.17 -10.11
N TRP A 307 -1.62 3.53 -9.17
CA TRP A 307 -1.28 2.69 -8.02
C TRP A 307 -2.20 2.94 -6.81
N LEU A 308 -2.36 1.94 -5.93
CA LEU A 308 -3.14 2.02 -4.68
C LEU A 308 -2.41 2.83 -3.58
N TRP A 309 -2.36 4.15 -3.73
CA TRP A 309 -1.75 5.06 -2.73
C TRP A 309 -2.51 5.14 -1.40
N LEU A 310 -3.70 4.53 -1.31
CA LEU A 310 -4.57 4.58 -0.13
C LEU A 310 -4.10 3.64 1.00
N HIS A 311 -3.22 2.68 0.68
CA HIS A 311 -2.66 1.75 1.65
C HIS A 311 -1.48 2.40 2.39
N LYS A 312 -1.33 2.18 3.71
CA LYS A 312 -0.20 2.71 4.50
C LYS A 312 1.08 1.90 4.23
N ARG A 313 1.66 2.06 3.03
CA ARG A 313 2.73 1.22 2.48
C ARG A 313 3.98 1.19 3.36
N TRP A 314 4.46 2.36 3.79
CA TRP A 314 5.66 2.50 4.63
C TRP A 314 5.32 2.45 6.12
N LYS A 315 4.41 1.55 6.52
CA LYS A 315 4.16 1.33 7.95
C LYS A 315 5.37 0.62 8.56
N ARG A 316 5.74 0.98 9.79
CA ARG A 316 6.84 0.36 10.54
C ARG A 316 6.30 -0.45 11.72
N LYS A 317 7.05 -1.48 12.13
CA LYS A 317 6.73 -2.31 13.29
C LYS A 317 7.25 -1.60 14.53
N LEU A 318 6.35 -0.98 15.29
CA LEU A 318 6.70 -0.32 16.54
C LEU A 318 6.85 -1.36 17.67
N ARG A 319 7.96 -1.33 18.42
CA ARG A 319 8.21 -2.23 19.57
C ARG A 319 7.20 -2.04 20.68
N HIS A 320 6.77 -0.80 20.90
CA HIS A 320 5.77 -0.48 21.92
C HIS A 320 4.35 -0.60 21.37
N LYS A 321 3.43 -1.08 22.22
CA LYS A 321 2.00 -1.17 21.89
C LYS A 321 1.33 0.18 22.09
N PHE A 322 1.19 0.93 21.01
CA PHE A 322 0.45 2.19 20.97
C PHE A 322 -1.06 1.96 20.80
N LYS A 323 -1.89 2.83 21.37
CA LYS A 323 -3.28 2.99 20.89
C LYS A 323 -3.22 3.37 19.41
N ARG A 324 -4.19 2.89 18.62
CA ARG A 324 -4.19 3.03 17.16
C ARG A 324 -4.06 4.48 16.67
N CYS A 325 -4.59 5.45 17.42
CA CYS A 325 -4.50 6.88 17.12
C CYS A 325 -3.09 7.48 17.28
N TYR A 326 -2.15 6.76 17.88
CA TYR A 326 -0.79 7.22 18.18
C TYR A 326 0.32 6.35 17.57
N ALA A 327 -0.06 5.27 16.88
CA ALA A 327 0.86 4.36 16.21
C ALA A 327 1.33 4.94 14.85
N PHE A 328 2.16 5.98 14.90
CA PHE A 328 2.74 6.65 13.74
C PHE A 328 4.10 6.08 13.37
N SER A 329 4.37 5.92 12.07
CA SER A 329 5.63 5.37 11.56
C SER A 329 6.64 6.43 11.15
N HIS A 330 6.18 7.65 10.86
CA HIS A 330 6.99 8.80 10.46
C HIS A 330 6.51 9.99 11.29
N ILE A 331 7.43 10.64 11.98
CA ILE A 331 7.11 11.74 12.90
C ILE A 331 8.13 12.86 12.70
N LEU A 332 7.62 14.07 12.53
CA LEU A 332 8.43 15.29 12.51
C LEU A 332 8.33 15.97 13.88
N LEU A 333 9.47 16.26 14.49
CA LEU A 333 9.58 17.13 15.64
C LEU A 333 10.12 18.48 15.17
N ILE A 334 9.57 19.58 15.68
CA ILE A 334 9.96 20.93 15.28
C ILE A 334 10.35 21.69 16.55
N VAL A 335 11.58 22.20 16.61
CA VAL A 335 12.16 22.86 17.78
C VAL A 335 12.87 24.15 17.38
N LYS A 336 12.90 25.12 18.30
CA LYS A 336 13.72 26.33 18.15
C LYS A 336 15.18 26.01 18.45
N GLY A 337 16.12 26.45 17.62
CA GLY A 337 17.56 26.16 17.79
C GLY A 337 18.10 26.58 19.17
N ALA A 338 17.73 27.76 19.65
CA ALA A 338 18.09 28.25 20.98
C ALA A 338 17.50 27.39 22.14
N SER A 339 16.49 26.56 21.89
CA SER A 339 15.85 25.68 22.87
C SER A 339 16.29 24.22 22.74
N LEU A 340 17.28 23.92 21.90
CA LEU A 340 17.72 22.55 21.63
C LEU A 340 18.31 21.90 22.90
N LYS A 341 19.15 22.63 23.64
CA LYS A 341 19.74 22.15 24.90
C LYS A 341 18.69 21.83 25.96
N THR A 342 17.70 22.70 26.13
CA THR A 342 16.61 22.48 27.09
C THR A 342 15.65 21.37 26.66
N SER A 343 15.55 21.09 25.36
CA SER A 343 14.71 20.02 24.80
C SER A 343 15.41 18.66 24.71
N GLN A 344 16.72 18.58 24.98
CA GLN A 344 17.53 17.39 24.71
C GLN A 344 17.03 16.13 25.44
N THR A 345 16.67 16.26 26.72
CA THR A 345 16.10 15.15 27.50
C THR A 345 14.82 14.63 26.86
N PHE A 346 13.92 15.53 26.48
CA PHE A 346 12.68 15.15 25.79
C PHE A 346 12.94 14.44 24.47
N LEU A 347 13.84 14.97 23.64
CA LEU A 347 14.17 14.39 22.34
C LEU A 347 14.75 12.98 22.49
N THR A 348 15.63 12.76 23.47
CA THR A 348 16.22 11.44 23.75
C THR A 348 15.14 10.45 24.20
N GLU A 349 14.33 10.84 25.18
CA GLU A 349 13.22 10.06 25.69
C GLU A 349 12.19 9.70 24.60
N PHE A 350 11.86 10.66 23.74
CA PHE A 350 10.92 10.48 22.63
C PHE A 350 11.47 9.49 21.61
N ALA A 351 12.76 9.61 21.28
CA ALA A 351 13.45 8.71 20.36
C ALA A 351 13.44 7.28 20.87
N GLU A 352 13.74 7.06 22.15
CA GLU A 352 13.61 5.74 22.77
C GLU A 352 12.16 5.22 22.69
N PHE A 353 11.18 6.08 22.98
CA PHE A 353 9.79 5.67 22.94
C PHE A 353 9.29 5.35 21.52
N TYR A 354 9.87 5.94 20.49
CA TYR A 354 9.55 5.71 19.09
C TYR A 354 10.71 5.08 18.31
N ALA A 355 11.55 4.26 18.94
CA ALA A 355 12.82 3.78 18.37
C ALA A 355 12.71 3.08 17.00
N ASP A 356 11.57 2.48 16.67
CA ASP A 356 11.34 1.83 15.36
C ASP A 356 10.56 2.70 14.36
N ALA A 357 10.19 3.93 14.73
CA ALA A 357 9.65 4.91 13.81
C ALA A 357 10.79 5.62 13.05
N SER A 358 10.46 6.25 11.93
CA SER A 358 11.33 7.24 11.29
C SER A 358 11.06 8.59 11.95
N LEU A 359 12.12 9.18 12.52
CA LEU A 359 12.05 10.42 13.27
C LEU A 359 12.85 11.49 12.54
N SER A 360 12.21 12.61 12.24
CA SER A 360 12.86 13.80 11.68
C SER A 360 12.80 14.93 12.68
N LEU A 361 13.87 15.71 12.79
CA LEU A 361 13.96 16.87 13.66
C LEU A 361 14.24 18.12 12.82
N ALA A 362 13.27 19.02 12.76
CA ALA A 362 13.42 20.34 12.18
C ALA A 362 13.86 21.34 13.26
N ILE A 363 15.01 21.97 13.04
CA ILE A 363 15.63 22.96 13.92
C ILE A 363 15.53 24.32 13.22
N ILE A 364 14.81 25.27 13.85
CA ILE A 364 14.59 26.61 13.28
C ILE A 364 15.44 27.65 14.01
N GLY A 365 16.20 28.44 13.24
CA GLY A 365 17.07 29.50 13.74
C GLY A 365 18.46 29.00 14.17
N THR A 366 19.23 29.85 14.83
CA THR A 366 20.59 29.52 15.28
C THR A 366 20.56 28.48 16.39
N SER A 367 21.50 27.52 16.33
CA SER A 367 21.73 26.53 17.39
C SER A 367 23.18 26.63 17.85
N ASP A 368 23.39 26.78 19.15
CA ASP A 368 24.70 26.55 19.75
C ASP A 368 25.02 25.07 19.55
N PHE A 369 26.11 24.79 18.82
CA PHE A 369 26.40 23.49 18.23
C PHE A 369 26.22 22.33 19.23
N VAL A 370 25.16 21.55 19.07
CA VAL A 370 25.02 20.28 19.77
C VAL A 370 25.62 19.23 18.83
N SER A 371 26.66 18.51 19.28
CA SER A 371 27.30 17.43 18.51
C SER A 371 26.24 16.52 17.87
N GLU A 372 26.31 16.31 16.54
CA GLU A 372 25.37 15.50 15.77
C GLU A 372 25.13 14.10 16.37
N ASN A 373 26.16 13.54 17.03
CA ASN A 373 26.08 12.24 17.70
C ASN A 373 25.08 12.18 18.86
N SER A 374 24.77 13.31 19.49
CA SER A 374 23.85 13.36 20.63
C SER A 374 22.37 13.36 20.25
N LEU A 375 22.04 13.52 18.96
CA LEU A 375 20.68 13.57 18.43
C LEU A 375 20.36 12.38 17.52
N SER A 376 21.20 11.34 17.51
CA SER A 376 20.79 10.04 16.96
C SER A 376 19.56 9.53 17.74
N PRO A 377 18.50 9.01 17.09
CA PRO A 377 18.40 8.58 15.68
C PRO A 377 17.65 9.55 14.75
N TYR A 378 17.59 10.85 15.05
CA TYR A 378 16.85 11.80 14.24
C TYR A 378 17.53 12.11 12.89
N SER A 379 16.75 12.16 11.82
CA SER A 379 17.17 12.84 10.58
C SER A 379 17.04 14.35 10.79
N LEU A 380 18.17 15.05 10.83
CA LEU A 380 18.24 16.48 11.14
C LEU A 380 17.95 17.34 9.90
N HIS A 381 17.16 18.39 10.08
CA HIS A 381 16.86 19.38 9.06
C HIS A 381 16.95 20.78 9.68
N PHE A 382 17.76 21.66 9.10
CA PHE A 382 17.98 23.01 9.59
C PHE A 382 17.25 24.02 8.70
N PHE A 383 16.58 24.97 9.33
CA PHE A 383 15.80 26.02 8.66
C PHE A 383 16.14 27.38 9.26
N ALA A 384 16.27 28.41 8.42
CA ALA A 384 16.51 29.76 8.94
C ALA A 384 15.23 30.37 9.53
N SER A 385 14.06 29.95 9.04
CA SER A 385 12.77 30.49 9.45
C SER A 385 11.64 29.45 9.45
N GLU A 386 10.52 29.78 10.11
CA GLU A 386 9.31 28.94 10.07
C GLU A 386 8.75 28.79 8.65
N GLU A 387 8.91 29.79 7.78
CA GLU A 387 8.32 29.77 6.45
C GLU A 387 8.91 28.70 5.54
N GLU A 388 10.19 28.34 5.75
CA GLU A 388 10.84 27.28 4.99
C GLU A 388 10.21 25.91 5.24
N LEU A 389 9.57 25.69 6.40
CA LEU A 389 8.80 24.46 6.65
C LEU A 389 7.62 24.28 5.69
N LEU A 390 7.18 25.32 4.98
CA LEU A 390 6.11 25.19 3.98
C LEU A 390 6.60 24.54 2.69
N THR A 391 7.92 24.42 2.52
CA THR A 391 8.56 23.86 1.33
C THR A 391 8.80 22.35 1.43
N ILE A 392 8.85 21.80 2.64
CA ILE A 392 9.17 20.39 2.83
C ILE A 392 8.03 19.48 2.35
N PRO A 393 8.33 18.36 1.67
CA PRO A 393 7.35 17.32 1.40
C PRO A 393 6.80 16.77 2.73
N ASN A 394 5.49 16.92 2.95
CA ASN A 394 4.87 16.43 4.18
C ASN A 394 4.63 14.91 4.14
N SER A 395 5.68 14.15 4.42
CA SER A 395 5.67 12.71 4.66
C SER A 395 5.30 12.34 6.11
N PHE A 396 4.85 13.31 6.91
CA PHE A 396 4.69 13.17 8.36
C PHE A 396 3.22 13.09 8.78
N PRO A 397 2.66 11.88 8.99
CA PRO A 397 1.30 11.75 9.52
C PRO A 397 1.15 12.31 10.94
N ALA A 398 2.25 12.48 11.68
CA ALA A 398 2.29 13.15 12.98
C ALA A 398 3.39 14.22 13.03
N VAL A 399 3.06 15.36 13.63
CA VAL A 399 3.99 16.47 13.90
C VAL A 399 3.96 16.79 15.39
N VAL A 400 5.12 16.94 16.02
CA VAL A 400 5.30 17.41 17.39
C VAL A 400 5.86 18.84 17.32
N ASP A 401 5.04 19.79 17.71
CA ASP A 401 5.31 21.23 17.64
C ASP A 401 5.79 21.73 19.00
N LEU A 402 7.12 21.74 19.19
CA LEU A 402 7.80 22.35 20.34
C LEU A 402 8.17 23.82 20.10
N PHE A 403 8.13 24.25 18.83
CA PHE A 403 8.50 25.60 18.40
C PHE A 403 7.41 26.64 18.69
N GLY A 404 6.13 26.24 18.64
CA GLY A 404 5.00 27.16 18.74
C GLY A 404 4.55 27.69 17.38
N LEU A 405 4.34 26.78 16.41
CA LEU A 405 4.02 27.12 15.03
C LEU A 405 2.83 28.09 14.88
N SER A 406 2.90 28.96 13.88
CA SER A 406 1.78 29.80 13.48
C SER A 406 0.55 28.98 13.04
N ARG A 407 -0.62 29.63 13.00
CA ARG A 407 -1.84 29.02 12.46
C ARG A 407 -1.69 28.64 10.98
N LYS A 408 -0.95 29.45 10.21
CA LYS A 408 -0.64 29.22 8.78
C LYS A 408 0.09 27.89 8.60
N THR A 409 1.17 27.67 9.35
CA THR A 409 2.01 26.47 9.22
C THR A 409 1.31 25.22 9.75
N ARG A 410 0.58 25.31 10.87
CA ARG A 410 -0.25 24.18 11.34
C ARG A 410 -1.34 23.79 10.34
N SER A 411 -1.96 24.78 9.68
CA SER A 411 -2.94 24.53 8.62
C SER A 411 -2.29 23.86 7.42
N HIS A 412 -1.09 24.28 7.03
CA HIS A 412 -0.30 23.64 5.98
C HIS A 412 -0.15 22.13 6.25
N PHE A 413 0.43 21.73 7.39
CA PHE A 413 0.63 20.30 7.71
C PHE A 413 -0.68 19.51 7.70
N LYS A 414 -1.77 20.05 8.27
CA LYS A 414 -3.10 19.39 8.26
C LYS A 414 -3.63 19.19 6.83
N ARG A 415 -3.42 20.16 5.94
CA ARG A 415 -3.86 20.14 4.54
C ARG A 415 -3.02 19.17 3.71
N THR A 416 -1.72 19.11 3.96
CA THR A 416 -0.76 18.39 3.10
C THR A 416 -0.53 16.93 3.50
N GLY A 417 -1.04 16.46 4.64
CA GLY A 417 -1.02 15.02 4.96
C GLY A 417 -1.13 14.67 6.44
N SER A 418 -0.71 15.58 7.33
CA SER A 418 -0.63 15.29 8.76
C SER A 418 -2.02 15.06 9.37
N ARG A 419 -2.09 14.00 10.17
CA ARG A 419 -3.31 13.54 10.84
C ARG A 419 -3.41 14.13 12.24
N LYS A 420 -2.27 14.24 12.92
CA LYS A 420 -2.18 14.79 14.27
C LYS A 420 -1.01 15.76 14.34
N ILE A 421 -1.25 16.89 14.99
CA ILE A 421 -0.22 17.84 15.40
C ILE A 421 -0.35 17.93 16.91
N PHE A 422 0.74 17.68 17.63
CA PHE A 422 0.83 17.79 19.08
C PHE A 422 1.50 19.12 19.40
N THR A 423 0.74 20.10 19.88
CA THR A 423 1.26 21.42 20.27
C THR A 423 1.78 21.43 21.70
N ASN A 424 2.68 22.34 22.07
CA ASN A 424 3.08 22.54 23.47
C ASN A 424 1.89 22.59 24.43
N ASN A 425 0.81 23.34 24.15
CA ASN A 425 -0.35 23.34 25.04
C ASN A 425 -1.07 21.98 25.16
N GLU A 426 -1.10 21.16 24.11
CA GLU A 426 -1.68 19.81 24.17
C GLU A 426 -0.75 18.86 24.92
N LEU A 427 0.57 19.09 24.79
CA LEU A 427 1.58 18.41 25.56
C LEU A 427 1.42 18.88 27.03
N GLU A 428 1.67 20.13 27.37
CA GLU A 428 1.53 20.78 28.69
C GLU A 428 0.19 20.55 29.40
N ALA A 429 -0.97 20.72 28.75
CA ALA A 429 -2.28 20.47 29.36
C ALA A 429 -2.51 18.97 29.68
N SER A 430 -1.72 18.08 29.07
CA SER A 430 -1.65 16.66 29.44
C SER A 430 -0.49 16.35 30.40
N LEU A 431 0.39 17.31 30.66
CA LEU A 431 1.73 17.14 31.24
C LEU A 431 2.01 18.01 32.48
N LEU A 432 1.12 18.90 32.90
CA LEU A 432 1.24 19.65 34.15
C LEU A 432 0.97 18.73 35.35
N HIS A 433 2.04 18.11 35.89
CA HIS A 433 2.27 17.79 37.31
C HIS A 433 3.59 17.00 37.46
N GLY A 434 4.76 17.65 37.50
CA GLY A 434 5.98 17.17 38.17
C GLY A 434 6.59 15.78 37.90
N GLU A 435 6.09 14.92 37.00
CA GLU A 435 6.71 13.62 36.64
C GLU A 435 7.49 13.72 35.30
N PRO A 436 8.53 12.88 35.11
CA PRO A 436 9.23 12.75 33.82
C PRO A 436 8.30 12.37 32.66
N LEU A 437 8.52 12.98 31.49
CA LEU A 437 7.64 12.88 30.32
C LEU A 437 7.51 11.44 29.79
N THR A 438 8.58 10.66 29.84
CA THR A 438 8.61 9.20 29.60
C THR A 438 7.54 8.43 30.35
N GLN A 439 7.26 8.79 31.61
CA GLN A 439 6.30 8.08 32.45
C GLN A 439 4.84 8.39 32.03
N ARG A 440 4.61 9.53 31.36
CA ARG A 440 3.28 10.04 31.01
C ARG A 440 2.90 9.89 29.54
N PHE A 441 3.87 9.96 28.61
CA PHE A 441 3.68 9.44 27.25
C PHE A 441 3.33 7.94 27.30
N ARG A 442 3.86 7.18 28.27
CA ARG A 442 3.39 5.82 28.57
C ARG A 442 1.89 5.76 28.92
N LYS A 443 1.35 6.69 29.74
CA LYS A 443 -0.07 6.72 30.18
C LYS A 443 -1.03 7.12 29.04
N LEU A 444 -0.68 8.11 28.23
CA LEU A 444 -1.49 8.58 27.08
C LEU A 444 -1.56 7.53 25.95
N LEU A 445 -0.43 6.88 25.68
CA LEU A 445 -0.21 6.14 24.43
C LEU A 445 -0.28 4.61 24.60
N ARG A 446 -0.15 4.05 25.81
CA ARG A 446 -0.46 2.63 26.07
C ARG A 446 -1.95 2.42 26.30
N LYS A 447 -2.45 1.22 25.98
CA LYS A 447 -3.65 0.70 26.66
C LYS A 447 -3.35 0.72 28.16
N THR A 448 -4.17 1.39 28.97
CA THR A 448 -4.34 0.96 30.36
C THR A 448 -4.59 -0.55 30.31
N GLN A 449 -3.85 -1.32 31.11
CA GLN A 449 -4.19 -2.73 31.26
C GLN A 449 -5.68 -2.82 31.61
N PRO A 450 -6.44 -3.80 31.07
CA PRO A 450 -7.63 -4.19 31.80
C PRO A 450 -7.14 -4.66 33.17
N TYR A 451 -7.73 -4.10 34.22
CA TYR A 451 -7.67 -4.72 35.54
C TYR A 451 -7.93 -6.24 35.38
N SER A 452 -7.08 -7.00 36.06
CA SER A 452 -7.15 -8.45 36.27
C SER A 452 -8.58 -8.93 36.59
N ASN A 453 -9.09 -9.85 35.77
CA ASN A 453 -9.38 -11.25 36.11
C ASN A 453 -10.04 -11.96 34.92
#